data_AF-A0A0W7WFM4-F1
#
_entry.id   AF-A0A0W7WFM4-F1
#
_cell.length_a   1.000
_cell.length_b   1.000
_cell.length_c   1.000
_cell.angle_alpha   90.00
_cell.angle_beta   90.00
_cell.angle_gamma   90.00
#
_symmetry.space_group_name_H-M   'P 1'
#
loop_
_entity.id
_entity.type
_entity.pdbx_description
1 polymer ?
#
loop_
_entity_poly.entity_id
_entity_poly.type
_entity_poly.pdbx_seq_one_letter_code
_entity_poly.pdbx_strand_id
1 'polypeptide(L)' 'MNSAFNVQLAIFKPLWRRVAVVALCIGWALLEVLHGNLFWAMIFGAIGLYCCHQFFIAFDPPEDDED' A
#
# COMPACT_ATOMS: atom_id res chain seq x y z
N MET A 1 10.78 -8.17 18.44
CA MET A 1 11.54 -7.31 17.51
C MET A 1 10.62 -6.16 17.09
N ASN A 2 11.12 -4.92 17.07
CA ASN A 2 10.33 -3.68 17.22
C ASN A 2 9.13 -3.52 16.25
N SER A 3 7.92 -3.43 16.82
CA SER A 3 6.63 -3.26 16.11
C SER A 3 6.45 -1.91 15.39
N ALA A 4 7.43 -1.02 15.45
CA ALA A 4 7.37 0.33 14.88
C ALA A 4 7.34 0.35 13.33
N PHE A 5 7.80 -0.72 12.69
CA PHE A 5 7.83 -0.86 11.23
C PHE A 5 6.80 -1.84 10.69
N ASN A 6 5.83 -2.25 11.52
CA ASN A 6 4.82 -3.21 11.10
C ASN A 6 3.63 -2.49 10.46
N VAL A 7 3.68 -2.29 9.14
CA VAL A 7 2.57 -1.70 8.35
C VAL A 7 1.32 -2.59 8.39
N GLN A 8 1.46 -3.84 8.81
CA GLN A 8 0.39 -4.82 8.96
C GLN A 8 -0.24 -4.77 10.37
N LEU A 9 -0.54 -3.57 10.87
CA LEU A 9 -1.34 -3.43 12.09
C LEU A 9 -2.72 -4.10 11.90
N ALA A 10 -3.32 -4.62 12.98
CA ALA A 10 -4.68 -5.18 12.96
C ALA A 10 -5.76 -4.22 12.38
N ILE A 11 -5.45 -2.92 12.32
CA ILE A 11 -6.21 -1.83 11.67
C ILE A 11 -6.32 -1.99 10.13
N PHE A 12 -5.38 -2.73 9.51
CA PHE A 12 -5.37 -3.10 8.09
C PHE A 12 -6.01 -4.47 7.82
N LYS A 13 -6.70 -5.09 8.79
CA LYS A 13 -7.56 -6.27 8.54
C LYS A 13 -8.61 -6.04 7.43
N PRO A 14 -9.26 -4.86 7.29
CA PRO A 14 -10.22 -4.64 6.22
C PRO A 14 -9.50 -4.40 4.89
N LEU A 15 -9.68 -5.33 3.94
CA LEU A 15 -9.13 -5.29 2.58
C LEU A 15 -9.42 -3.96 1.86
N TRP A 16 -10.60 -3.35 2.10
CA TRP A 16 -10.99 -2.05 1.55
C TRP A 16 -9.99 -0.93 1.87
N ARG A 17 -9.45 -0.84 3.09
CA ARG A 17 -8.51 0.25 3.45
C ARG A 17 -7.21 0.13 2.67
N ARG A 18 -6.76 -1.11 2.41
CA ARG A 18 -5.58 -1.38 1.58
C ARG A 18 -5.80 -0.94 0.14
N VAL A 19 -6.94 -1.31 -0.42
CA VAL A 19 -7.32 -0.93 -1.79
C VAL A 19 -7.47 0.59 -1.90
N ALA A 20 -8.09 1.26 -0.91
CA ALA A 20 -8.28 2.70 -0.91
C ALA A 20 -6.95 3.46 -0.93
N VAL A 21 -5.97 3.04 -0.12
CA VAL A 21 -4.63 3.68 -0.09
C VAL A 21 -3.89 3.45 -1.40
N VAL A 22 -3.88 2.21 -1.92
CA VAL A 22 -3.22 1.89 -3.20
C VAL A 22 -3.86 2.67 -4.36
N ALA A 23 -5.19 2.71 -4.42
CA ALA A 23 -5.93 3.44 -5.45
C ALA A 23 -5.69 4.95 -5.35
N LEU A 24 -5.61 5.50 -4.15
CA LEU A 24 -5.32 6.92 -3.95
C LEU A 24 -3.89 7.27 -4.40
N CYS A 25 -2.89 6.45 -4.06
CA CYS A 25 -1.50 6.68 -4.52
C CYS A 25 -1.35 6.54 -6.04
N ILE A 26 -1.95 5.52 -6.65
CA ILE A 26 -1.88 5.31 -8.11
C ILE A 26 -2.70 6.38 -8.85
N GLY A 27 -3.88 6.73 -8.34
CA GLY A 27 -4.69 7.82 -8.88
C GLY A 27 -3.95 9.15 -8.82
N TRP A 28 -3.28 9.45 -7.71
CA TRP A 28 -2.46 10.65 -7.59
C TRP A 28 -1.27 10.65 -8.54
N ALA A 29 -0.58 9.51 -8.68
CA ALA A 29 0.52 9.37 -9.64
C ALA A 29 0.04 9.64 -11.08
N LEU A 30 -1.11 9.10 -11.49
CA LEU A 30 -1.72 9.34 -12.80
C LEU A 30 -2.05 10.82 -13.02
N LEU A 31 -2.65 11.48 -12.03
CA LEU A 31 -2.93 12.92 -12.11
C LEU A 31 -1.64 13.73 -12.29
N GLU A 32 -0.55 13.37 -11.63
CA GLU A 32 0.72 14.09 -11.79
C GLU A 32 1.42 13.82 -13.12
N VAL A 33 1.29 12.60 -13.67
CA VAL A 33 1.72 12.34 -15.05
C VAL A 33 0.96 13.25 -16.03
N LEU A 34 -0.34 13.45 -15.81
CA LEU A 34 -1.16 14.34 -16.66
C LEU A 34 -0.79 15.82 -16.51
N HIS A 35 -0.37 16.25 -15.31
CA HIS A 35 0.12 17.63 -15.08
C HIS A 35 1.59 17.84 -15.48
N GLY A 36 2.29 16.80 -15.93
CA GLY A 36 3.69 16.88 -16.38
C GLY A 36 4.74 16.75 -15.27
N ASN A 37 4.33 16.46 -14.03
CA ASN A 37 5.21 16.32 -12.88
C ASN A 37 5.71 14.87 -12.72
N LEU A 38 6.57 14.44 -13.63
CA LEU A 38 7.05 13.04 -13.70
C LEU A 38 7.82 12.59 -12.44
N PHE A 39 8.55 13.51 -11.79
CA PHE A 39 9.30 13.21 -10.56
C PHE A 39 8.38 12.75 -9.42
N TRP A 40 7.30 13.52 -9.18
CA TRP A 40 6.32 13.19 -8.15
C TRP A 40 5.49 11.97 -8.53
N ALA A 41 5.12 11.84 -9.80
CA ALA A 41 4.43 10.66 -10.30
C ALA A 41 5.22 9.36 -10.07
N MET A 42 6.55 9.37 -10.28
CA MET A 42 7.37 8.19 -10.02
C MET A 42 7.42 7.81 -8.53
N ILE A 43 7.54 8.79 -7.63
CA ILE A 43 7.55 8.52 -6.18
C ILE A 43 6.22 7.90 -5.73
N PHE A 44 5.09 8.55 -6.04
CA PHE A 44 3.77 8.05 -5.66
C PHE A 44 3.42 6.74 -6.37
N GLY A 45 3.84 6.58 -7.63
CA GLY A 45 3.67 5.34 -8.39
C GLY A 45 4.45 4.18 -7.78
N ALA A 46 5.71 4.40 -7.41
CA ALA A 46 6.55 3.37 -6.78
C ALA A 46 6.00 2.97 -5.39
N ILE A 47 5.57 3.95 -4.58
CA ILE A 47 4.94 3.69 -3.27
C ILE A 47 3.62 2.93 -3.46
N GLY A 48 2.78 3.35 -4.40
CA GLY A 48 1.51 2.68 -4.70
C GLY A 48 1.70 1.23 -5.17
N LEU A 49 2.67 0.98 -6.04
CA LEU A 49 3.06 -0.36 -6.48
C LEU A 49 3.61 -1.21 -5.33
N TYR A 50 4.46 -0.64 -4.48
CA TYR A 50 5.01 -1.34 -3.32
C TYR A 50 3.92 -1.73 -2.32
N CYS A 51 2.99 -0.82 -2.02
CA CYS A 51 1.82 -1.12 -1.21
C CYS A 51 0.93 -2.18 -1.86
N CYS A 52 0.72 -2.12 -3.18
CA CYS A 52 -0.04 -3.14 -3.91
C CYS A 52 0.63 -4.52 -3.78
N HIS A 53 1.95 -4.59 -3.99
CA HIS A 53 2.71 -5.83 -3.83
C HIS A 53 2.64 -6.37 -2.39
N GLN A 54 2.82 -5.51 -1.38
CA GLN A 54 2.74 -5.91 0.02
C GLN A 54 1.33 -6.38 0.43
N PHE A 55 0.28 -5.76 -0.08
CA PHE A 55 -1.09 -6.06 0.34
C PHE A 55 -1.77 -7.17 -0.46
N PHE A 56 -1.32 -7.46 -1.68
CA PHE A 56 -1.95 -8.46 -2.56
C PHE A 56 -1.05 -9.65 -2.90
N ILE A 57 0.27 -9.47 -2.98
CA ILE A 57 1.20 -10.54 -3.40
C ILE A 57 1.93 -11.15 -2.20
N ALA A 58 2.41 -10.31 -1.28
CA ALA A 58 3.10 -10.75 -0.06
C ALA A 58 2.16 -10.80 1.16
N PHE A 59 0.84 -10.90 0.92
CA PHE A 59 -0.11 -10.97 2.02
C PHE A 59 -0.09 -12.37 2.63
N ASP A 60 0.76 -12.52 3.64
CA ASP A 60 0.76 -13.64 4.57
C ASP A 60 -0.25 -13.28 5.68
N PRO A 61 -1.43 -13.92 5.73
CA PRO A 61 -2.27 -13.79 6.91
C PRO A 61 -1.46 -14.35 8.09
N PRO A 62 -1.34 -13.65 9.23
CA PRO A 62 -0.83 -14.30 10.42
C PRO A 62 -1.68 -15.55 10.63
N GLU A 63 -1.03 -16.71 10.70
CA GLU A 63 -1.68 -17.93 11.17
C GLU A 63 -2.40 -17.55 12.47
N ASP A 64 -3.73 -17.71 12.48
CA ASP A 64 -4.47 -17.68 13.73
C ASP A 64 -3.91 -18.86 14.53
N ASP A 65 -2.93 -18.58 15.40
CA ASP A 65 -2.60 -19.47 16.51
C ASP A 65 -3.86 -19.53 17.39
N GLU A 66 -4.78 -20.43 17.04
CA GLU A 66 -5.72 -21.02 17.98
C GLU A 66 -4.90 -21.66 19.10
N ASP A 67 -4.83 -20.99 20.26
CA ASP A 67 -4.90 -21.56 21.62
C ASP A 67 -5.00 -20.47 22.71
#